data_AF-A0AAU5ULI3-F1
#
_entry.id   AF-A0AAU5ULI3-F1
#
_cell.length_a   1.000
_cell.length_b   1.000
_cell.length_c   1.000
_cell.angle_alpha   90.00
_cell.angle_beta   90.00
_cell.angle_gamma   90.00
#
_symmetry.space_group_name_H-M   'P 1'
#
loop_
_entity.id
_entity.type
_entity.pdbx_description
1 polymer ?
#
loop_
_entity_poly.entity_id
_entity_poly.type
_entity_poly.pdbx_seq_one_letter_code
_entity_poly.pdbx_strand_id
1 'polypeptide(L)'
;MNALALTPAEAAEVTARRLNQITPPFPPSRAPGMRPMAVLIGGQPGAGKSTTQRLVHRALGEFTTASYDFDDNAVAHPRYAAILSKGRIDAHRDVHEHLPPDLHRRCVDHLTTGETQYDLVASAPLSWDQGARPWVDGLANEGYRVAVVYIATNDANSLLGVADRYQEAVDANGIGRWVEPRLHDQAYRGVPDAAHALESEAYVDDIYVVDRDGNVLFENHRLPDGTMEREPGARQAIIDERERPPTPAEREHFRQTAMGLLRHEPEVAEPVRDAVSEAMQREVARAAPADHGRQAGTQSRIDARIAHHAASSGVGPPRGITAPPRPDGAHSPGSRRPGSGHTLDR
;
A
#
# COMPACT_ATOMS: atom_id res chain seq x y z
N MET A 1 6.02 -30.03 -17.50
CA MET A 1 5.84 -29.42 -16.17
C MET A 1 5.32 -28.01 -16.35
N ASN A 2 4.28 -27.61 -15.64
CA ASN A 2 3.76 -26.24 -15.67
C ASN A 2 4.87 -25.30 -15.19
N ALA A 3 5.30 -24.33 -16.01
CA ALA A 3 6.42 -23.43 -15.67
C ALA A 3 6.15 -22.58 -14.42
N LEU A 4 4.88 -22.41 -14.05
CA LEU A 4 4.42 -21.68 -12.88
C LEU A 4 4.47 -22.51 -11.58
N ALA A 5 4.37 -23.84 -11.67
CA ALA A 5 4.29 -24.68 -10.48
C ALA A 5 5.67 -24.80 -9.81
N LEU A 6 5.72 -24.58 -8.49
CA LEU A 6 6.92 -24.79 -7.68
C LEU A 6 6.90 -26.18 -7.07
N THR A 7 8.03 -26.88 -7.10
CA THR A 7 8.25 -28.03 -6.20
C THR A 7 8.38 -27.53 -4.75
N PRO A 8 8.20 -28.40 -3.73
CA PRO A 8 8.41 -28.00 -2.33
C PRO A 8 9.80 -27.42 -2.05
N ALA A 9 10.84 -27.93 -2.71
CA ALA A 9 12.20 -27.41 -2.61
C ALA A 9 12.33 -25.99 -3.22
N GLU A 10 11.75 -25.78 -4.41
CA GLU A 10 11.73 -24.45 -5.04
C GLU A 10 10.92 -23.44 -4.21
N ALA A 11 9.79 -23.85 -3.62
CA ALA A 11 9.00 -23.00 -2.73
C ALA A 11 9.78 -22.54 -1.48
N ALA A 12 10.56 -23.45 -0.88
CA ALA A 12 11.45 -23.13 0.23
C ALA A 12 12.57 -22.18 -0.21
N GLU A 13 13.17 -22.40 -1.38
CA GLU A 13 14.21 -21.52 -1.94
C GLU A 13 13.68 -20.11 -2.24
N VAL A 14 12.50 -20.01 -2.87
CA VAL A 14 11.81 -18.73 -3.13
C VAL A 14 11.65 -17.95 -1.83
N THR A 15 11.22 -18.64 -0.76
CA THR A 15 11.05 -17.97 0.52
C THR A 15 12.40 -17.50 1.08
N ALA A 16 13.39 -18.38 1.17
CA ALA A 16 14.71 -18.04 1.70
C ALA A 16 15.36 -16.87 0.91
N ARG A 17 15.25 -16.89 -0.42
CA ARG A 17 15.70 -15.81 -1.30
C ARG A 17 15.00 -14.50 -0.96
N ARG A 18 13.68 -14.51 -0.81
CA ARG A 18 12.93 -13.29 -0.51
C ARG A 18 13.27 -12.73 0.86
N LEU A 19 13.37 -13.58 1.90
CA LEU A 19 13.79 -13.16 3.24
C LEU A 19 15.16 -12.49 3.22
N ASN A 20 16.14 -13.09 2.52
CA ASN A 20 17.47 -12.51 2.39
C ASN A 20 17.47 -11.15 1.65
N GLN A 21 16.65 -11.00 0.61
CA GLN A 21 16.57 -9.76 -0.17
C GLN A 21 15.95 -8.59 0.60
N ILE A 22 15.01 -8.86 1.49
CA ILE A 22 14.28 -7.81 2.23
C ILE A 22 14.91 -7.48 3.58
N THR A 23 15.87 -8.28 4.05
CA THR A 23 16.56 -8.06 5.33
C THR A 23 17.55 -6.91 5.18
N PRO A 24 17.45 -5.85 6.00
CA PRO A 24 18.44 -4.78 6.00
C PRO A 24 19.85 -5.30 6.33
N PRO A 25 20.91 -4.73 5.73
CA PRO A 25 22.28 -5.19 5.95
C PRO A 25 22.83 -4.88 7.34
N PHE A 26 22.22 -3.94 8.08
CA PHE A 26 22.61 -3.58 9.44
C PHE A 26 21.43 -3.76 10.41
N PRO A 27 21.71 -4.10 11.68
CA PRO A 27 20.68 -4.23 12.69
C PRO A 27 19.95 -2.89 12.91
N PRO A 28 18.68 -2.92 13.37
CA PRO A 28 17.93 -1.71 13.68
C PRO A 28 18.67 -0.89 14.76
N SER A 29 18.65 0.44 14.63
CA SER A 29 19.20 1.36 15.62
C SER A 29 18.06 2.17 16.24
N ARG A 30 17.72 1.87 17.49
CA ARG A 30 16.65 2.58 18.22
C ARG A 30 17.07 2.84 19.66
N ALA A 31 16.66 4.00 20.19
CA ALA A 31 16.91 4.33 21.58
C ALA A 31 16.09 3.40 22.51
N PRO A 32 16.58 3.10 23.72
CA PRO A 32 15.85 2.28 24.67
C PRO A 32 14.44 2.82 24.93
N GLY A 33 13.43 1.94 24.88
CA GLY A 33 12.03 2.29 25.13
C GLY A 33 11.26 2.87 23.93
N MET A 34 11.89 2.99 22.76
CA MET A 34 11.18 3.34 21.52
C MET A 34 10.50 2.13 20.87
N ARG A 35 9.26 2.30 20.42
CA ARG A 35 8.53 1.32 19.59
C ARG A 35 9.12 1.30 18.17
N PRO A 36 9.13 0.13 17.48
CA PRO A 36 9.42 0.11 16.05
C PRO A 36 8.32 0.84 15.27
N MET A 37 8.68 1.43 14.14
CA MET A 37 7.76 2.17 13.27
C MET A 37 7.49 1.39 11.98
N ALA A 38 6.22 1.33 11.59
CA ALA A 38 5.81 0.84 10.28
C ALA A 38 5.09 1.95 9.52
N VAL A 39 5.54 2.25 8.31
CA VAL A 39 4.91 3.21 7.39
C VAL A 39 4.31 2.46 6.21
N LEU A 40 2.99 2.37 6.17
CA LEU A 40 2.24 1.73 5.10
C LEU A 40 1.82 2.77 4.05
N ILE A 41 2.14 2.52 2.79
CA ILE A 41 1.92 3.48 1.70
C ILE A 41 0.74 3.03 0.85
N GLY A 42 -0.24 3.92 0.71
CA GLY A 42 -1.51 3.71 0.04
C GLY A 42 -1.69 4.63 -1.16
N GLY A 43 -2.48 4.16 -2.13
CA GLY A 43 -2.82 4.90 -3.35
C GLY A 43 -3.09 3.95 -4.50
N GLN A 44 -3.83 4.41 -5.51
CA GLN A 44 -4.12 3.61 -6.69
C GLN A 44 -2.81 3.21 -7.44
N PRO A 45 -2.83 2.17 -8.28
CA PRO A 45 -1.77 1.91 -9.26
C PRO A 45 -1.37 3.19 -10.01
N GLY A 46 -0.07 3.40 -10.25
CA GLY A 46 0.42 4.60 -10.93
C GLY A 46 0.34 5.92 -10.15
N ALA A 47 -0.16 5.94 -8.90
CA ALA A 47 -0.23 7.16 -8.08
C ALA A 47 1.15 7.75 -7.70
N GLY A 48 2.23 6.96 -7.73
CA GLY A 48 3.57 7.41 -7.32
C GLY A 48 4.09 6.83 -6.00
N LYS A 49 3.51 5.70 -5.53
CA LYS A 49 3.90 5.01 -4.28
C LYS A 49 5.40 4.82 -4.10
N SER A 50 6.10 4.42 -5.16
CA SER A 50 7.55 4.20 -5.12
C SER A 50 8.36 5.46 -4.80
N THR A 51 7.88 6.65 -5.17
CA THR A 51 8.54 7.92 -4.81
C THR A 51 8.45 8.13 -3.30
N THR A 52 7.24 8.13 -2.75
CA THR A 52 7.03 8.25 -1.30
C THR A 52 7.77 7.17 -0.51
N GLN A 53 7.76 5.93 -0.99
CA GLN A 53 8.48 4.82 -0.34
C GLN A 53 9.97 5.08 -0.24
N ARG A 54 10.62 5.52 -1.32
CA ARG A 54 12.05 5.88 -1.29
C ARG A 54 12.34 7.05 -0.35
N LEU A 55 11.47 8.06 -0.33
CA LEU A 55 11.63 9.22 0.54
C LEU A 55 11.58 8.82 2.02
N VAL A 56 10.56 8.06 2.41
CA VAL A 56 10.39 7.58 3.79
C VAL A 56 11.49 6.59 4.17
N HIS A 57 11.85 5.65 3.29
CA HIS A 57 12.90 4.67 3.55
C HIS A 57 14.26 5.32 3.80
N ARG A 58 14.61 6.35 3.00
CA ARG A 58 15.82 7.15 3.25
C ARG A 58 15.76 7.90 4.58
N ALA A 59 14.59 8.46 4.92
CA ALA A 59 14.41 9.23 6.17
C ALA A 59 14.56 8.37 7.43
N LEU A 60 14.14 7.10 7.37
CA LEU A 60 14.25 6.15 8.49
C LEU A 60 15.60 5.42 8.54
N GLY A 61 16.38 5.45 7.45
CA GLY A 61 17.70 4.85 7.36
C GLY A 61 17.71 3.63 6.44
N GLU A 62 18.14 3.83 5.19
CA GLU A 62 18.00 2.84 4.11
C GLU A 62 18.70 1.49 4.37
N PHE A 63 19.68 1.46 5.27
CA PHE A 63 20.45 0.26 5.62
C PHE A 63 20.01 -0.43 6.92
N THR A 64 19.11 0.20 7.68
CA THR A 64 18.61 -0.31 8.98
C THR A 64 17.08 -0.47 9.00
N THR A 65 16.40 0.07 8.00
CA THR A 65 14.95 -0.02 7.80
C THR A 65 14.65 -0.98 6.65
N ALA A 66 13.67 -1.86 6.85
CA ALA A 66 13.20 -2.75 5.81
C ALA A 66 12.26 -2.01 4.84
N SER A 67 12.47 -2.21 3.54
CA SER A 67 11.56 -1.76 2.49
C SER A 67 10.92 -2.97 1.84
N TYR A 68 9.58 -3.05 1.87
CA TYR A 68 8.85 -4.21 1.40
C TYR A 68 7.76 -3.81 0.39
N ASP A 69 7.68 -4.56 -0.71
CA ASP A 69 6.53 -4.53 -1.61
C ASP A 69 6.07 -5.97 -1.81
N PHE A 70 4.77 -6.19 -1.65
CA PHE A 70 4.11 -7.47 -1.85
C PHE A 70 4.23 -7.93 -3.30
N ASP A 71 4.09 -7.01 -4.25
CA ASP A 71 4.13 -7.32 -5.68
C ASP A 71 5.52 -7.85 -6.11
N ASP A 72 6.58 -7.42 -5.43
CA ASP A 72 7.96 -7.82 -5.72
C ASP A 72 8.25 -9.29 -5.36
N ASN A 73 7.37 -9.95 -4.60
CA ASN A 73 7.53 -11.37 -4.26
C ASN A 73 7.60 -12.26 -5.51
N ALA A 74 6.91 -11.89 -6.59
CA ALA A 74 6.92 -12.65 -7.84
C ALA A 74 8.32 -12.74 -8.46
N VAL A 75 9.17 -11.73 -8.25
CA VAL A 75 10.55 -11.68 -8.77
C VAL A 75 11.42 -12.78 -8.15
N ALA A 76 11.07 -13.29 -6.97
CA ALA A 76 11.81 -14.38 -6.33
C ALA A 76 11.59 -15.74 -7.03
N HIS A 77 10.59 -15.88 -7.90
CA HIS A 77 10.31 -17.12 -8.61
C HIS A 77 11.50 -17.51 -9.52
N PRO A 78 12.03 -18.76 -9.45
CA PRO A 78 13.25 -19.17 -10.15
C PRO A 78 13.13 -19.07 -11.68
N ARG A 79 11.91 -19.17 -12.19
CA ARG A 79 11.60 -19.04 -13.63
C ARG A 79 10.96 -17.70 -14.01
N TYR A 80 10.98 -16.66 -13.15
CA TYR A 80 10.29 -15.39 -13.38
C TYR A 80 10.61 -14.78 -14.76
N ALA A 81 11.89 -14.55 -15.05
CA ALA A 81 12.33 -13.98 -16.33
C ALA A 81 11.91 -14.83 -17.54
N ALA A 82 12.00 -16.16 -17.43
CA ALA A 82 11.62 -17.09 -18.51
C ALA A 82 10.10 -17.19 -18.73
N ILE A 83 9.29 -16.85 -17.73
CA ILE A 83 7.82 -16.80 -17.85
C ILE A 83 7.42 -15.48 -18.51
N LEU A 84 7.99 -14.36 -18.05
CA LEU A 84 7.68 -13.04 -18.60
C LEU A 84 8.20 -12.87 -20.04
N SER A 85 9.33 -13.48 -20.41
CA SER A 85 9.88 -13.40 -21.78
C SER A 85 8.99 -14.04 -22.84
N LYS A 86 7.95 -14.80 -22.45
CA LYS A 86 6.94 -15.34 -23.37
C LYS A 86 5.91 -14.30 -23.80
N GLY A 87 6.08 -13.03 -23.41
CA GLY A 87 5.32 -11.89 -23.92
C GLY A 87 3.88 -11.80 -23.42
N ARG A 88 3.54 -12.50 -22.34
CA ARG A 88 2.20 -12.49 -21.76
C ARG A 88 2.05 -11.34 -20.78
N ILE A 89 1.12 -10.43 -21.07
CA ILE A 89 0.87 -9.21 -20.28
C ILE A 89 0.43 -9.52 -18.83
N ASP A 90 -0.14 -10.71 -18.60
CA ASP A 90 -0.61 -11.22 -17.31
C ASP A 90 0.41 -12.10 -16.57
N ALA A 91 1.58 -12.36 -17.16
CA ALA A 91 2.58 -13.29 -16.63
C ALA A 91 3.00 -13.02 -15.18
N HIS A 92 3.11 -11.74 -14.80
CA HIS A 92 3.45 -11.36 -13.42
C HIS A 92 2.40 -11.83 -12.41
N ARG A 93 1.10 -11.61 -12.72
CA ARG A 93 -0.02 -12.06 -11.88
C ARG A 93 -0.03 -13.57 -11.77
N ASP A 94 0.11 -14.26 -12.91
CA ASP A 94 0.15 -15.73 -12.94
C ASP A 94 1.28 -16.27 -12.04
N VAL A 95 2.48 -15.69 -12.09
CA VAL A 95 3.59 -16.08 -11.19
C VAL A 95 3.22 -15.83 -9.74
N HIS A 96 2.70 -14.64 -9.43
CA HIS A 96 2.35 -14.25 -8.08
C HIS A 96 1.35 -15.23 -7.45
N GLU A 97 0.34 -15.67 -8.19
CA GLU A 97 -0.68 -16.63 -7.74
C GLU A 97 -0.13 -18.05 -7.47
N HIS A 98 1.05 -18.38 -8.00
CA HIS A 98 1.71 -19.68 -7.80
C HIS A 98 2.86 -19.65 -6.78
N LEU A 99 3.10 -18.52 -6.12
CA LEU A 99 4.02 -18.43 -5.00
C LEU A 99 3.47 -19.19 -3.77
N PRO A 100 4.32 -19.51 -2.77
CA PRO A 100 3.83 -20.04 -1.51
C PRO A 100 2.76 -19.10 -0.91
N PRO A 101 1.57 -19.61 -0.55
CA PRO A 101 0.43 -18.76 -0.17
C PRO A 101 0.69 -17.96 1.12
N ASP A 102 1.61 -18.39 1.96
CA ASP A 102 2.01 -17.71 3.20
C ASP A 102 3.30 -16.89 3.06
N LEU A 103 3.88 -16.78 1.86
CA LEU A 103 5.14 -16.07 1.63
C LEU A 103 5.10 -14.64 2.14
N HIS A 104 4.01 -13.91 1.87
CA HIS A 104 3.85 -12.54 2.34
C HIS A 104 3.90 -12.45 3.86
N ARG A 105 3.09 -13.26 4.55
CA ARG A 105 3.06 -13.33 6.01
C ARG A 105 4.46 -13.67 6.55
N ARG A 106 5.13 -14.67 5.98
CA ARG A 106 6.50 -15.05 6.37
C ARG A 106 7.51 -13.91 6.18
N CYS A 107 7.37 -13.11 5.13
CA CYS A 107 8.22 -11.95 4.88
C CYS A 107 8.01 -10.85 5.93
N VAL A 108 6.74 -10.52 6.23
CA VAL A 108 6.43 -9.52 7.26
C VAL A 108 6.87 -10.03 8.63
N ASP A 109 6.50 -11.26 9.02
CA ASP A 109 6.86 -11.86 10.31
C ASP A 109 8.39 -11.87 10.52
N HIS A 110 9.16 -12.21 9.47
CA HIS A 110 10.63 -12.21 9.51
C HIS A 110 11.22 -10.82 9.81
N LEU A 111 10.56 -9.76 9.36
CA LEU A 111 11.00 -8.39 9.59
C LEU A 111 10.48 -7.83 10.91
N THR A 112 9.32 -8.31 11.39
CA THR A 112 8.56 -7.61 12.43
C THR A 112 8.43 -8.32 13.75
N THR A 113 8.71 -9.63 13.81
CA THR A 113 8.57 -10.44 15.03
C THR A 113 9.92 -10.82 15.63
N GLY A 114 9.91 -11.25 16.90
CA GLY A 114 11.10 -11.77 17.59
C GLY A 114 12.00 -10.68 18.19
N GLU A 115 13.25 -11.05 18.52
CA GLU A 115 14.19 -10.16 19.22
C GLU A 115 14.64 -8.98 18.34
N THR A 116 14.77 -9.19 17.03
CA THR A 116 15.16 -8.15 16.07
C THR A 116 13.94 -7.74 15.26
N GLN A 117 13.38 -6.59 15.60
CA GLN A 117 12.30 -5.97 14.85
C GLN A 117 12.89 -4.87 13.95
N TYR A 118 12.56 -4.80 12.67
CA TYR A 118 13.02 -3.70 11.81
C TYR A 118 11.96 -2.61 11.71
N ASP A 119 12.36 -1.34 11.62
CA ASP A 119 11.41 -0.36 11.10
C ASP A 119 11.04 -0.77 9.67
N LEU A 120 9.78 -0.58 9.28
CA LEU A 120 9.24 -1.09 8.03
C LEU A 120 8.64 0.04 7.20
N VAL A 121 8.99 0.12 5.93
CA VAL A 121 8.24 0.90 4.93
C VAL A 121 7.67 -0.07 3.92
N ALA A 122 6.34 -0.10 3.76
CA ALA A 122 5.70 -1.06 2.89
C ALA A 122 4.63 -0.45 1.99
N SER A 123 4.63 -0.82 0.71
CA SER A 123 3.46 -0.63 -0.16
C SER A 123 2.40 -1.65 0.25
N ALA A 124 1.23 -1.19 0.69
CA ALA A 124 0.17 -2.03 1.25
C ALA A 124 -1.16 -1.81 0.51
N PRO A 125 -2.08 -2.79 0.52
CA PRO A 125 -3.38 -2.70 -0.15
C PRO A 125 -4.36 -1.80 0.64
N LEU A 126 -4.04 -0.52 0.76
CA LEU A 126 -4.80 0.48 1.52
C LEU A 126 -5.99 1.07 0.74
N SER A 127 -6.46 0.39 -0.31
CA SER A 127 -7.60 0.87 -1.11
C SER A 127 -8.95 0.44 -0.51
N TRP A 128 -8.94 -0.48 0.46
CA TRP A 128 -10.13 -1.04 1.11
C TRP A 128 -9.80 -1.38 2.56
N ASP A 129 -10.79 -1.27 3.42
CA ASP A 129 -10.71 -1.64 4.83
C ASP A 129 -10.24 -3.09 5.05
N GLN A 130 -10.81 -4.05 4.31
CA GLN A 130 -10.48 -5.47 4.39
C GLN A 130 -9.03 -5.77 3.98
N GLY A 131 -8.43 -4.93 3.14
CA GLY A 131 -7.02 -5.03 2.78
C GLY A 131 -6.11 -4.35 3.80
N ALA A 132 -6.54 -3.20 4.35
CA ALA A 132 -5.74 -2.40 5.27
C ALA A 132 -5.67 -2.97 6.69
N ARG A 133 -6.81 -3.38 7.27
CA ARG A 133 -6.89 -3.79 8.69
C ARG A 133 -5.95 -4.95 9.03
N PRO A 134 -5.83 -6.03 8.22
CA PRO A 134 -4.91 -7.13 8.55
C PRO A 134 -3.45 -6.70 8.67
N TRP A 135 -3.01 -5.72 7.86
CA TRP A 135 -1.67 -5.16 7.96
C TRP A 135 -1.49 -4.36 9.25
N VAL A 136 -2.44 -3.47 9.54
CA VAL A 136 -2.41 -2.63 10.75
C VAL A 136 -2.45 -3.50 12.01
N ASP A 137 -3.37 -4.46 12.07
CA ASP A 137 -3.52 -5.37 13.21
C ASP A 137 -2.26 -6.20 13.44
N GLY A 138 -1.70 -6.79 12.36
CA GLY A 138 -0.48 -7.59 12.45
C GLY A 138 0.68 -6.80 13.04
N LEU A 139 0.88 -5.55 12.61
CA LEU A 139 1.96 -4.68 13.10
C LEU A 139 1.68 -4.18 14.52
N ALA A 140 0.47 -3.73 14.80
CA ALA A 140 0.09 -3.22 16.13
C ALA A 140 0.19 -4.30 17.21
N ASN A 141 -0.17 -5.55 16.89
CA ASN A 141 -0.03 -6.69 17.79
C ASN A 141 1.44 -7.02 18.11
N GLU A 142 2.37 -6.71 17.20
CA GLU A 142 3.82 -6.80 17.40
C GLU A 142 4.42 -5.54 18.06
N GLY A 143 3.57 -4.61 18.53
CA GLY A 143 3.96 -3.43 19.28
C GLY A 143 4.44 -2.25 18.45
N TYR A 144 4.19 -2.25 17.13
CA TYR A 144 4.57 -1.16 16.25
C TYR A 144 3.74 0.10 16.49
N ARG A 145 4.35 1.24 16.21
CA ARG A 145 3.63 2.45 15.81
C ARG A 145 3.34 2.37 14.32
N VAL A 146 2.06 2.41 13.93
CA VAL A 146 1.64 2.26 12.55
C VAL A 146 1.22 3.61 11.97
N ALA A 147 1.99 4.09 10.99
CA ALA A 147 1.67 5.24 10.18
C ALA A 147 1.16 4.79 8.81
N VAL A 148 0.17 5.49 8.26
CA VAL A 148 -0.30 5.30 6.88
C VAL A 148 -0.11 6.57 6.07
N VAL A 149 0.40 6.44 4.85
CA VAL A 149 0.64 7.56 3.93
C VAL A 149 -0.14 7.32 2.64
N TYR A 150 -1.18 8.12 2.43
CA TYR A 150 -1.99 8.10 1.22
C TYR A 150 -1.46 9.09 0.19
N ILE A 151 -1.31 8.64 -1.05
CA ILE A 151 -0.91 9.49 -2.17
C ILE A 151 -2.14 9.91 -2.95
N ALA A 152 -2.39 11.21 -2.97
CA ALA A 152 -3.41 11.83 -3.77
C ALA A 152 -2.83 12.19 -5.14
N THR A 153 -3.40 11.61 -6.18
CA THR A 153 -3.03 11.87 -7.58
C THR A 153 -4.28 11.76 -8.42
N ASN A 154 -4.46 12.71 -9.34
CA ASN A 154 -5.54 12.71 -10.31
C ASN A 154 -5.53 11.41 -11.16
N ASP A 155 -6.71 10.94 -11.55
CA ASP A 155 -6.89 9.64 -12.20
C ASP A 155 -6.25 9.57 -13.59
N ALA A 156 -6.28 10.65 -14.37
CA ALA A 156 -5.60 10.73 -15.66
C ALA A 156 -4.09 10.53 -15.50
N ASN A 157 -3.50 11.23 -14.53
CA ASN A 157 -2.07 11.12 -14.22
C ASN A 157 -1.68 9.71 -13.75
N SER A 158 -2.48 9.10 -12.87
CA SER A 158 -2.16 7.75 -12.38
C SER A 158 -2.40 6.66 -13.42
N LEU A 159 -3.41 6.81 -14.29
CA LEU A 159 -3.64 5.88 -15.41
C LEU A 159 -2.52 5.98 -16.45
N LEU A 160 -2.10 7.19 -16.82
CA LEU A 160 -0.94 7.39 -17.69
C LEU A 160 0.32 6.79 -17.04
N GLY A 161 0.51 6.96 -15.74
CA GLY A 161 1.62 6.35 -15.00
C GLY A 161 1.61 4.82 -14.98
N VAL A 162 0.46 4.16 -15.14
CA VAL A 162 0.40 2.71 -15.32
C VAL A 162 0.98 2.31 -16.68
N ALA A 163 0.57 3.01 -17.74
CA ALA A 163 1.07 2.78 -19.09
C ALA A 163 2.57 3.07 -19.21
N ASP A 164 3.00 4.22 -18.69
CA ASP A 164 4.39 4.68 -18.71
C ASP A 164 5.32 3.70 -18.00
N ARG A 165 5.00 3.33 -16.75
CA ARG A 165 5.78 2.36 -15.97
C ARG A 165 5.87 1.00 -16.65
N TYR A 166 4.79 0.56 -17.30
CA TYR A 166 4.82 -0.70 -18.06
C TYR A 166 5.81 -0.61 -19.21
N GLN A 167 5.73 0.47 -20.01
CA GLN A 167 6.58 0.64 -21.18
C GLN A 167 8.06 0.83 -20.77
N GLU A 168 8.36 1.65 -19.76
CA GLU A 168 9.71 1.79 -19.21
C GLU A 168 10.31 0.45 -18.80
N ALA A 169 9.51 -0.43 -18.17
CA ALA A 169 9.96 -1.75 -17.78
C ALA A 169 10.20 -2.67 -18.99
N VAL A 170 9.35 -2.59 -20.02
CA VAL A 170 9.55 -3.28 -21.30
C VAL A 170 10.81 -2.79 -21.99
N ASP A 171 11.08 -1.49 -22.03
CA ASP A 171 12.26 -0.95 -22.68
C ASP A 171 13.55 -1.34 -21.94
N ALA A 172 13.51 -1.32 -20.61
CA ALA A 172 14.67 -1.66 -19.79
C ALA A 172 14.96 -3.16 -19.73
N ASN A 173 13.93 -4.01 -19.69
CA ASN A 173 14.08 -5.44 -19.36
C ASN A 173 13.45 -6.39 -20.37
N GLY A 174 12.80 -5.86 -21.42
CA GLY A 174 11.97 -6.61 -22.37
C GLY A 174 10.59 -6.99 -21.84
N ILE A 175 10.30 -6.72 -20.56
CA ILE A 175 9.12 -7.22 -19.85
C ILE A 175 8.61 -6.20 -18.81
N GLY A 176 7.29 -5.98 -18.77
CA GLY A 176 6.64 -5.04 -17.85
C GLY A 176 5.50 -5.66 -17.06
N ARG A 177 5.21 -5.09 -15.87
CA ARG A 177 4.05 -5.47 -15.05
C ARG A 177 2.85 -4.63 -15.42
N TRP A 178 1.93 -5.22 -16.18
CA TRP A 178 0.69 -4.56 -16.52
C TRP A 178 -0.30 -4.57 -15.36
N VAL A 179 -1.03 -3.46 -15.21
CA VAL A 179 -2.16 -3.37 -14.29
C VAL A 179 -3.37 -2.97 -15.12
N GLU A 180 -4.43 -3.77 -15.05
CA GLU A 180 -5.64 -3.48 -15.80
C GLU A 180 -6.29 -2.16 -15.33
N PRO A 181 -6.72 -1.28 -16.25
CA PRO A 181 -7.38 -0.01 -15.89
C PRO A 181 -8.56 -0.17 -14.92
N ARG A 182 -9.28 -1.29 -14.97
CA ARG A 182 -10.35 -1.60 -14.02
C ARG A 182 -9.87 -1.73 -12.57
N LEU A 183 -8.73 -2.37 -12.35
CA LEU A 183 -8.11 -2.50 -11.02
C LEU A 183 -7.61 -1.14 -10.53
N HIS A 184 -7.06 -0.33 -11.44
CA HIS A 184 -6.72 1.07 -11.17
C HIS A 184 -7.93 1.86 -10.68
N ASP A 185 -9.03 1.84 -11.42
CA ASP A 185 -10.23 2.62 -11.12
C ASP A 185 -10.93 2.16 -9.85
N GLN A 186 -10.96 0.85 -9.61
CA GLN A 186 -11.49 0.30 -8.36
C GLN A 186 -10.71 0.87 -7.17
N ALA A 187 -9.37 0.79 -7.22
CA ALA A 187 -8.51 1.31 -6.17
C ALA A 187 -8.65 2.84 -6.02
N TYR A 188 -8.74 3.57 -7.14
CA TYR A 188 -8.96 5.00 -7.14
C TYR A 188 -10.22 5.36 -6.33
N ARG A 189 -11.36 4.70 -6.60
CA ARG A 189 -12.61 4.96 -5.88
C ARG A 189 -12.56 4.58 -4.40
N GLY A 190 -11.88 3.49 -4.05
CA GLY A 190 -11.85 2.97 -2.67
C GLY A 190 -10.93 3.75 -1.71
N VAL A 191 -9.82 4.31 -2.20
CA VAL A 191 -8.80 4.96 -1.36
C VAL A 191 -9.34 6.02 -0.38
N PRO A 192 -10.21 6.98 -0.78
CA PRO A 192 -10.72 7.99 0.15
C PRO A 192 -11.54 7.40 1.30
N ASP A 193 -12.36 6.39 1.03
CA ASP A 193 -13.22 5.77 2.04
C ASP A 193 -12.39 4.87 2.98
N ALA A 194 -11.37 4.18 2.47
CA ALA A 194 -10.41 3.45 3.30
C ALA A 194 -9.63 4.39 4.23
N ALA A 195 -9.17 5.54 3.73
CA ALA A 195 -8.49 6.55 4.54
C ALA A 195 -9.42 7.09 5.64
N HIS A 196 -10.67 7.37 5.30
CA HIS A 196 -11.67 7.82 6.27
C HIS A 196 -11.88 6.79 7.38
N ALA A 197 -12.08 5.52 7.04
CA ALA A 197 -12.34 4.46 8.02
C ALA A 197 -11.19 4.30 9.01
N LEU A 198 -9.93 4.31 8.53
CA LEU A 198 -8.76 4.22 9.39
C LEU A 198 -8.62 5.44 10.32
N GLU A 199 -8.95 6.63 9.83
CA GLU A 199 -8.86 7.88 10.60
C GLU A 199 -9.99 8.03 11.61
N SER A 200 -11.25 7.86 11.20
CA SER A 200 -12.43 8.11 12.04
C SER A 200 -12.52 7.14 13.23
N GLU A 201 -11.94 5.96 13.10
CA GLU A 201 -11.85 4.95 14.16
C GLU A 201 -10.56 5.05 14.98
N ALA A 202 -9.68 6.03 14.68
CA ALA A 202 -8.34 6.14 15.25
C ALA A 202 -7.55 4.81 15.16
N TYR A 203 -7.74 4.09 14.05
CA TYR A 203 -7.26 2.72 13.84
C TYR A 203 -5.74 2.65 13.65
N VAL A 204 -5.12 3.76 13.28
CA VAL A 204 -3.67 3.92 13.06
C VAL A 204 -3.11 4.97 14.02
N ASP A 205 -1.80 4.94 14.29
CA ASP A 205 -1.16 5.97 15.12
C ASP A 205 -1.01 7.30 14.36
N ASP A 206 -0.73 7.25 13.06
CA ASP A 206 -0.57 8.44 12.21
C ASP A 206 -1.18 8.23 10.83
N ILE A 207 -1.78 9.28 10.28
CA ILE A 207 -2.25 9.31 8.90
C ILE A 207 -1.74 10.57 8.20
N TYR A 208 -1.23 10.39 6.99
CA TYR A 208 -0.79 11.47 6.12
C TYR A 208 -1.46 11.34 4.75
N VAL A 209 -1.79 12.49 4.15
CA VAL A 209 -2.13 12.61 2.73
C VAL A 209 -1.07 13.47 2.07
N VAL A 210 -0.50 12.96 0.99
CA VAL A 210 0.57 13.63 0.25
C VAL A 210 0.21 13.75 -1.23
N ASP A 211 0.74 14.76 -1.89
CA ASP A 211 0.75 14.80 -3.36
C ASP A 211 1.81 13.84 -3.93
N ARG A 212 1.87 13.75 -5.26
CA ARG A 212 2.79 12.84 -5.98
C ARG A 212 4.27 13.11 -5.71
N ASP A 213 4.62 14.32 -5.30
CA ASP A 213 5.99 14.75 -5.01
C ASP A 213 6.38 14.57 -3.53
N GLY A 214 5.43 14.10 -2.72
CA GLY A 214 5.61 13.86 -1.29
C GLY A 214 5.40 15.09 -0.41
N ASN A 215 4.73 16.13 -0.92
CA ASN A 215 4.30 17.26 -0.09
C ASN A 215 3.07 16.85 0.71
N VAL A 216 3.11 17.09 2.02
CA VAL A 216 2.03 16.81 2.95
C VAL A 216 0.92 17.84 2.76
N LEU A 217 -0.26 17.33 2.41
CA LEU A 217 -1.50 18.07 2.22
C LEU A 217 -2.34 18.04 3.50
N PHE A 218 -2.26 16.93 4.22
CA PHE A 218 -2.97 16.71 5.46
C PHE A 218 -2.22 15.71 6.33
N GLU A 219 -2.30 15.89 7.65
CA GLU A 219 -1.81 14.94 8.64
C GLU A 219 -2.70 14.97 9.89
N ASN A 220 -2.81 13.82 10.54
CA ASN A 220 -3.53 13.64 11.79
C ASN A 220 -2.86 12.52 12.61
N HIS A 221 -2.89 12.66 13.93
CA HIS A 221 -2.13 11.83 14.85
C HIS A 221 -3.01 11.35 16.00
N ARG A 222 -2.86 10.09 16.40
CA ARG A 222 -3.59 9.53 17.53
C ARG A 222 -2.97 10.00 18.84
N LEU A 223 -3.81 10.58 19.70
CA LEU A 223 -3.45 11.00 21.04
C LEU A 223 -3.40 9.83 22.03
N PRO A 224 -2.75 9.99 23.20
CA PRO A 224 -2.68 8.95 24.23
C PRO A 224 -4.03 8.47 24.77
N ASP A 225 -5.09 9.28 24.65
CA ASP A 225 -6.45 8.92 25.03
C ASP A 225 -7.18 8.05 23.99
N GLY A 226 -6.55 7.80 22.84
CA GLY A 226 -7.08 6.98 21.75
C GLY A 226 -7.89 7.75 20.72
N THR A 227 -8.05 9.07 20.87
CA THR A 227 -8.71 9.93 19.89
C THR A 227 -7.71 10.48 18.86
N MET A 228 -8.21 10.96 17.72
CA MET A 228 -7.38 11.71 16.77
C MET A 228 -7.22 13.16 17.24
N GLU A 229 -6.04 13.75 17.04
CA GLU A 229 -5.74 15.14 17.41
C GLU A 229 -6.65 16.14 16.70
N ARG A 230 -7.04 15.83 15.47
CA ARG A 230 -7.88 16.67 14.61
C ARG A 230 -9.11 15.89 14.16
N GLU A 231 -10.16 16.62 13.81
CA GLU A 231 -11.32 16.04 13.13
C GLU A 231 -10.91 15.32 11.84
N PRO A 232 -11.56 14.19 11.48
CA PRO A 232 -11.20 13.45 10.28
C PRO A 232 -11.23 14.30 9.00
N GLY A 233 -10.11 14.34 8.29
CA GLY A 233 -9.93 15.18 7.10
C GLY A 233 -9.21 14.50 5.94
N ALA A 234 -8.67 13.29 6.12
CA ALA A 234 -7.86 12.62 5.10
C ALA A 234 -8.65 12.36 3.81
N ARG A 235 -9.92 11.95 3.94
CA ARG A 235 -10.82 11.73 2.78
C ARG A 235 -10.94 12.97 1.91
N GLN A 236 -11.23 14.11 2.54
CA GLN A 236 -11.45 15.36 1.81
C GLN A 236 -10.15 15.85 1.18
N ALA A 237 -9.03 15.78 1.91
CA ALA A 237 -7.71 16.14 1.36
C ALA A 237 -7.32 15.33 0.11
N ILE A 238 -7.67 14.03 0.08
CA ILE A 238 -7.47 13.18 -1.10
C ILE A 238 -8.33 13.64 -2.28
N ILE A 239 -9.61 13.93 -2.04
CA ILE A 239 -10.57 14.38 -3.06
C ILE A 239 -10.15 15.75 -3.61
N ASP A 240 -9.85 16.70 -2.74
CA ASP A 240 -9.46 18.05 -3.11
C ASP A 240 -8.23 18.05 -4.03
N GLU A 241 -7.21 17.24 -3.72
CA GLU A 241 -6.02 17.16 -4.59
C GLU A 241 -6.30 16.45 -5.91
N ARG A 242 -7.18 15.45 -5.91
CA ARG A 242 -7.57 14.74 -7.14
C ARG A 242 -8.35 15.63 -8.10
N GLU A 243 -9.18 16.52 -7.57
CA GLU A 243 -10.03 17.45 -8.32
C GLU A 243 -9.33 18.78 -8.65
N ARG A 244 -8.23 19.08 -7.95
CA ARG A 244 -7.43 20.29 -8.20
C ARG A 244 -7.09 20.45 -9.68
N PRO A 245 -7.29 21.64 -10.27
CA PRO A 245 -6.80 21.93 -11.61
C PRO A 245 -5.27 21.75 -11.71
N PRO A 246 -4.73 21.17 -12.78
CA PRO A 246 -3.28 21.03 -12.91
C PRO A 246 -2.61 22.40 -13.07
N THR A 247 -1.33 22.50 -12.75
CA THR A 247 -0.52 23.63 -13.19
C THR A 247 -0.21 23.51 -14.70
N PRO A 248 0.17 24.60 -15.37
CA PRO A 248 0.62 24.52 -16.77
C PRO A 248 1.79 23.54 -16.96
N ALA A 249 2.71 23.45 -16.00
CA ALA A 249 3.84 22.52 -16.04
C ALA A 249 3.39 21.06 -15.88
N GLU A 250 2.47 20.77 -14.95
CA GLU A 250 1.89 19.43 -14.78
C GLU A 250 1.15 18.98 -16.06
N ARG A 251 0.38 19.88 -16.67
CA ARG A 251 -0.34 19.64 -17.94
C ARG A 251 0.63 19.33 -19.09
N GLU A 252 1.70 20.10 -19.19
CA GLU A 252 2.71 19.89 -20.22
C GLU A 252 3.49 18.58 -20.02
N HIS A 253 3.84 18.26 -18.77
CA HIS A 253 4.48 16.98 -18.45
C HIS A 253 3.59 15.79 -18.84
N PHE A 254 2.30 15.82 -18.46
CA PHE A 254 1.33 14.81 -18.88
C PHE A 254 1.32 14.66 -20.41
N ARG A 255 1.24 15.78 -21.15
CA ARG A 255 1.20 15.79 -22.61
C ARG A 255 2.46 15.19 -23.21
N GLN A 256 3.63 15.52 -22.66
CA GLN A 256 4.91 14.99 -23.13
C GLN A 256 5.00 13.48 -22.93
N THR A 257 4.65 12.97 -21.76
CA THR A 257 4.63 11.53 -21.47
C THR A 257 3.66 10.79 -22.39
N ALA A 258 2.41 11.27 -22.52
CA ALA A 258 1.40 10.65 -23.38
C ALA A 258 1.83 10.64 -24.86
N MET A 259 2.38 11.74 -25.37
CA MET A 259 2.89 11.80 -26.74
C MET A 259 4.15 10.96 -26.94
N GLY A 260 4.99 10.82 -25.92
CA GLY A 260 6.14 9.93 -25.93
C GLY A 260 5.71 8.48 -26.15
N LEU A 261 4.74 8.01 -25.37
CA LEU A 261 4.19 6.65 -25.50
C LEU A 261 3.50 6.43 -26.85
N LEU A 262 2.70 7.38 -27.33
CA LEU A 262 2.01 7.25 -28.63
C LEU A 262 2.94 7.29 -29.84
N ARG A 263 4.15 7.84 -29.69
CA ARG A 263 5.20 7.92 -30.72
C ARG A 263 6.34 6.93 -30.49
N HIS A 264 6.19 6.05 -29.50
CA HIS A 264 7.23 5.09 -29.14
C HIS A 264 7.49 4.11 -30.29
N GLU A 265 8.75 3.76 -30.50
CA GLU A 265 9.21 2.82 -31.52
C GLU A 265 10.08 1.73 -30.87
N PRO A 266 9.72 0.44 -30.95
CA PRO A 266 8.54 -0.10 -31.64
C PRO A 266 7.23 0.33 -30.97
N GLU A 267 6.13 0.23 -31.72
CA GLU A 267 4.80 0.57 -31.23
C GLU A 267 4.48 -0.09 -29.88
N VAL A 268 3.95 0.70 -28.93
CA VAL A 268 3.45 0.19 -27.64
C VAL A 268 2.35 -0.86 -27.85
N ALA A 269 2.26 -1.83 -26.95
CA ALA A 269 1.19 -2.84 -27.00
C ALA A 269 -0.20 -2.20 -26.93
N GLU A 270 -1.19 -2.81 -27.59
CA GLU A 270 -2.58 -2.29 -27.68
C GLU A 270 -3.17 -1.91 -26.30
N PRO A 271 -3.07 -2.73 -25.23
CA PRO A 271 -3.57 -2.32 -23.91
C PRO A 271 -2.93 -1.05 -23.35
N VAL A 272 -1.65 -0.81 -23.66
CA VAL A 272 -0.91 0.40 -23.26
C VAL A 272 -1.44 1.60 -24.03
N ARG A 273 -1.61 1.47 -25.35
CA ARG A 273 -2.19 2.51 -26.23
C ARG A 273 -3.60 2.90 -25.77
N ASP A 274 -4.42 1.92 -25.40
CA ASP A 274 -5.78 2.15 -24.93
C ASP A 274 -5.78 2.93 -23.61
N ALA A 275 -4.94 2.54 -22.65
CA ALA A 275 -4.80 3.25 -21.38
C ALA A 275 -4.29 4.69 -21.56
N VAL A 276 -3.36 4.94 -22.49
CA VAL A 276 -2.90 6.30 -22.83
C VAL A 276 -4.05 7.12 -23.43
N SER A 277 -4.81 6.53 -24.35
CA SER A 277 -5.96 7.20 -24.98
C SER A 277 -7.03 7.56 -23.96
N GLU A 278 -7.33 6.65 -23.04
CA GLU A 278 -8.27 6.87 -21.94
C GLU A 278 -7.75 7.94 -20.96
N ALA A 279 -6.47 7.90 -20.59
CA ALA A 279 -5.86 8.92 -19.76
C ALA A 279 -5.96 10.31 -20.41
N MET A 280 -5.73 10.42 -21.71
CA MET A 280 -5.88 11.67 -22.45
C MET A 280 -7.33 12.17 -22.45
N GLN A 281 -8.32 11.30 -22.59
CA GLN A 281 -9.73 11.68 -22.51
C GLN A 281 -10.08 12.23 -21.12
N ARG A 282 -9.61 11.58 -20.04
CA ARG A 282 -9.78 12.06 -18.66
C ARG A 282 -9.11 13.41 -18.44
N GLU A 283 -7.91 13.59 -18.98
CA GLU A 283 -7.17 14.85 -18.87
C GLU A 283 -7.87 15.98 -19.64
N VAL A 284 -8.48 15.72 -20.80
CA VAL A 284 -9.30 16.70 -21.54
C VAL A 284 -10.54 17.12 -20.73
N ALA A 285 -11.14 16.21 -19.96
CA ALA A 285 -12.28 16.51 -19.10
C ALA A 285 -11.90 17.31 -17.84
N ARG A 286 -10.62 17.38 -17.49
CA ARG A 286 -10.13 18.09 -16.30
C ARG A 286 -10.19 19.61 -16.48
N ALA A 287 -10.41 20.32 -15.37
CA ALA A 287 -10.39 21.78 -15.32
C ALA A 287 -9.12 22.39 -15.97
N ALA A 288 -9.27 23.58 -16.55
CA ALA A 288 -8.19 24.30 -17.22
C ALA A 288 -7.00 24.54 -16.26
N PRO A 289 -5.76 24.54 -16.76
CA PRO A 289 -4.61 24.76 -15.91
C PRO A 289 -4.67 26.09 -15.15
N ALA A 290 -4.28 26.07 -13.88
CA ALA A 290 -4.24 27.25 -13.03
C ALA A 290 -2.95 27.24 -12.20
N ASP A 291 -2.40 28.43 -11.96
CA ASP A 291 -1.27 28.60 -11.05
C ASP A 291 -1.80 28.72 -9.62
N HIS A 292 -1.41 27.77 -8.78
CA HIS A 292 -1.85 27.69 -7.39
C HIS A 292 -0.79 28.19 -6.41
N GLY A 293 0.36 28.69 -6.90
CA GLY A 293 1.40 29.28 -6.06
C GLY A 293 1.96 28.32 -4.99
N ARG A 294 1.94 27.00 -5.23
CA ARG A 294 2.53 26.01 -4.30
C ARG A 294 4.03 26.26 -4.15
N GLN A 295 4.42 26.95 -3.08
CA GLN A 295 5.78 26.91 -2.57
C GLN A 295 5.86 25.75 -1.57
N ALA A 296 6.30 24.58 -2.05
CA ALA A 296 6.63 23.46 -1.18
C ALA A 296 7.87 23.84 -0.35
N GLY A 297 7.66 24.27 0.90
CA GLY A 297 8.75 24.42 1.86
C GLY A 297 9.28 23.04 2.27
N THR A 298 10.59 22.89 2.49
CA THR A 298 11.20 21.60 2.86
C THR A 298 10.59 20.96 4.11
N GLN A 299 9.98 21.77 5.00
CA GLN A 299 9.30 21.31 6.22
C GLN A 299 7.91 20.69 5.98
N SER A 300 7.35 20.83 4.77
CA SER A 300 6.06 20.21 4.42
C SER A 300 6.22 18.88 3.71
N ARG A 301 7.44 18.32 3.59
CA ARG A 301 7.63 17.02 2.93
C ARG A 301 7.54 15.84 3.89
N ILE A 302 7.06 14.71 3.37
CA ILE A 302 6.78 13.51 4.16
C ILE A 302 8.02 12.91 4.83
N ASP A 303 9.18 12.94 4.19
CA ASP A 303 10.46 12.48 4.76
C ASP A 303 10.84 13.30 6.00
N ALA A 304 10.69 14.62 5.95
CA ALA A 304 10.94 15.48 7.10
C ALA A 304 9.92 15.24 8.23
N ARG A 305 8.63 15.05 7.91
CA ARG A 305 7.57 14.80 8.89
C ARG A 305 7.74 13.47 9.60
N ILE A 306 8.00 12.39 8.85
CA ILE A 306 8.25 11.06 9.42
C ILE A 306 9.50 11.06 10.29
N ALA A 307 10.61 11.67 9.83
CA ALA A 307 11.83 11.76 10.63
C ALA A 307 11.60 12.52 11.95
N HIS A 308 10.83 13.61 11.91
CA HIS A 308 10.48 14.37 13.12
C HIS A 308 9.66 13.54 14.12
N HIS A 309 8.62 12.85 13.66
CA HIS A 309 7.77 12.03 14.54
C HIS A 309 8.44 10.74 15.02
N ALA A 310 9.35 10.17 14.24
CA ALA A 310 10.21 9.09 14.69
C ALA A 310 11.11 9.56 15.86
N ALA A 311 11.67 10.77 15.79
CA ALA A 311 12.56 11.30 16.82
C ALA A 311 11.86 11.83 18.08
N SER A 312 10.65 12.39 17.96
CA SER A 312 9.97 13.07 19.08
C SER A 312 9.23 12.12 20.04
N SER A 313 9.00 10.88 19.62
CA SER A 313 8.08 9.98 20.31
C SER A 313 8.80 9.00 21.22
N GLY A 314 9.28 9.51 22.35
CA GLY A 314 9.45 8.72 23.56
C GLY A 314 8.11 8.55 24.27
N VAL A 315 7.88 7.32 24.75
CA VAL A 315 6.92 6.93 25.81
C VAL A 315 5.47 6.61 25.41
N GLY A 316 5.12 5.33 25.60
CA GLY A 316 3.76 4.83 25.80
C GLY A 316 3.67 3.35 25.39
N PRO A 317 3.40 2.39 26.31
CA PRO A 317 3.18 1.00 25.89
C PRO A 317 1.96 0.94 24.97
N PRO A 318 1.95 0.06 23.96
CA PRO A 318 0.77 -0.16 23.13
C PRO A 318 -0.40 -0.53 24.05
N ARG A 319 -1.46 0.30 24.08
CA ARG A 319 -2.75 -0.18 24.57
C ARG A 319 -3.24 -1.15 23.51
N GLY A 320 -3.31 -2.43 23.88
CA GLY A 320 -3.80 -3.48 22.99
C GLY A 320 -5.13 -3.07 22.38
N ILE A 321 -5.27 -3.28 21.08
CA ILE A 321 -6.51 -3.11 20.35
C ILE A 321 -7.51 -4.08 20.99
N THR A 322 -8.42 -3.58 21.83
CA THR A 322 -9.56 -4.39 22.25
C THR A 322 -10.43 -4.59 21.03
N ALA A 323 -10.43 -5.81 20.49
CA ALA A 323 -11.38 -6.23 19.47
C ALA A 323 -12.79 -5.81 19.90
N PRO A 324 -13.64 -5.33 18.97
CA PRO A 324 -15.02 -4.99 19.29
C PRO A 324 -15.69 -6.19 19.97
N PRO A 325 -16.50 -5.98 21.02
CA PRO A 325 -17.21 -7.06 21.66
C PRO A 325 -18.03 -7.79 20.60
N ARG A 326 -17.81 -9.12 20.51
CA ARG A 326 -18.69 -9.96 19.71
C ARG A 326 -20.13 -9.69 20.17
N PRO A 327 -21.09 -9.50 19.27
CA PRO A 327 -22.48 -9.39 19.68
C PRO A 327 -22.80 -10.64 20.49
N ASP A 328 -23.20 -10.43 21.74
CA ASP A 328 -23.62 -11.49 22.64
C ASP A 328 -24.67 -12.32 21.90
N GLY A 329 -24.27 -13.55 21.58
CA GLY A 329 -25.13 -14.52 20.96
C GLY A 329 -26.38 -14.67 21.81
N ALA A 330 -27.49 -14.26 21.21
CA ALA A 330 -28.82 -14.33 21.75
C ALA A 330 -29.06 -15.63 22.53
N HIS A 331 -29.62 -15.46 23.72
CA HIS A 331 -30.34 -16.48 24.44
C HIS A 331 -31.23 -17.29 23.48
N SER A 332 -30.89 -18.56 23.27
CA SER A 332 -31.83 -19.54 22.71
C SER A 332 -32.92 -19.83 23.76
N PRO A 333 -34.21 -19.62 23.45
CA PRO A 333 -35.29 -19.94 24.38
C PRO A 333 -35.65 -21.43 24.28
N GLY A 334 -35.60 -22.11 25.44
CA GLY A 334 -36.54 -23.16 25.84
C GLY A 334 -36.56 -24.47 25.03
N SER A 335 -35.92 -25.51 25.56
CA SER A 335 -36.42 -26.87 25.43
C SER A 335 -36.85 -27.40 26.81
N ARG A 336 -38.16 -27.28 27.07
CA ARG A 336 -38.81 -27.96 28.20
C ARG A 336 -38.70 -29.47 27.99
N ARG A 337 -38.16 -30.17 28.99
CA ARG A 337 -38.37 -31.61 29.20
C ARG A 337 -39.86 -31.90 29.43
N PRO A 338 -40.44 -32.95 28.85
CA PRO A 338 -41.55 -33.64 29.46
C PRO A 338 -41.00 -34.81 30.30
N GLY A 339 -41.32 -34.80 31.60
CA GLY A 339 -41.21 -35.97 32.44
C GLY A 339 -42.28 -36.99 32.05
N SER A 340 -41.88 -38.24 31.90
CA SER A 340 -42.78 -39.39 31.81
C SER A 340 -42.55 -40.26 33.05
N GLY A 341 -43.34 -40.00 34.08
CA GLY A 341 -43.62 -40.94 35.15
C GLY A 341 -45.10 -41.28 35.09
N HIS A 342 -45.43 -42.48 34.60
CA HIS A 342 -46.71 -43.12 34.90
C HIS A 342 -46.46 -44.60 35.16
N THR A 343 -46.89 -45.00 36.34
CA THR A 343 -46.97 -46.34 36.90
C THR A 343 -48.29 -47.02 36.49
N LEU A 344 -48.17 -48.32 36.16
CA LEU A 344 -49.01 -49.47 36.49
C LEU A 344 -50.42 -49.70 35.87
N ASP A 345 -50.58 -50.96 35.44
CA ASP A 345 -51.75 -51.86 35.50
C ASP A 345 -53.09 -51.46 34.84
N ARG A 346 -53.39 -52.04 33.68
CA ARG A 346 -54.27 -53.22 33.49
C ARG A 346 -54.53 -53.50 32.01
#